data_AF-A0A2G5UR89-F1
#
_entry.id   AF-A0A2G5UR89-F1
#
_cell.length_a   1.000
_cell.length_b   1.000
_cell.length_c   1.000
_cell.angle_alpha   90.00
_cell.angle_beta   90.00
_cell.angle_gamma   90.00
#
_symmetry.space_group_name_H-M   'P 1'
#
loop_
_entity.id
_entity.type
_entity.pdbx_description
1 polymer ?
#
loop_
_entity_poly.entity_id
_entity_poly.type
_entity_poly.pdbx_seq_one_letter_code
_entity_poly.pdbx_strand_id
1 'polypeptide(L)'
;MVERMKSSSNLVEIHQIADYEYYQFEAKLLKYVKEVELNIQRIKETCDVSTVTPLPDIPEFSNRFMNLYWRIINNQPITSSEIEVSDFECFICTEEMASDQKTLQCEKCKKVTHHECASKWLKINRSCPNCREKMLDPEEFPNLSQ
;
A
#
# COMPACT_ATOMS: atom_id res chain seq x y z
N MET A 1 -6.32 -14.60 -11.72
CA MET A 1 -5.69 -13.52 -12.52
C MET A 1 -4.17 -13.67 -12.51
N VAL A 2 -3.56 -13.82 -11.34
CA VAL A 2 -2.13 -14.10 -11.10
C VAL A 2 -1.57 -15.21 -12.02
N GLU A 3 -2.07 -16.44 -11.91
CA GLU A 3 -1.59 -17.56 -12.75
C GLU A 3 -1.74 -17.31 -14.25
N ARG A 4 -2.82 -16.66 -14.66
CA ARG A 4 -3.05 -16.30 -16.06
C ARG A 4 -1.99 -15.30 -16.55
N MET A 5 -1.68 -14.29 -15.74
CA MET A 5 -0.63 -13.29 -16.03
C MET A 5 0.74 -13.97 -16.16
N LYS A 6 1.09 -14.84 -15.20
CA LYS A 6 2.35 -15.61 -15.20
C LYS A 6 2.48 -16.53 -16.41
N SER A 7 1.38 -17.14 -16.86
CA SER A 7 1.38 -17.97 -18.08
C SER A 7 1.48 -17.17 -19.38
N SER A 8 1.17 -15.86 -19.34
CA SER A 8 1.11 -14.99 -20.53
C SER A 8 2.41 -14.19 -20.76
N SER A 9 3.39 -14.28 -19.86
CA SER A 9 4.68 -13.61 -19.97
C SER A 9 5.80 -14.43 -19.35
N ASN A 10 6.99 -14.41 -19.94
CA ASN A 10 8.19 -15.04 -19.39
C ASN A 10 9.10 -14.05 -18.63
N LEU A 11 8.69 -12.79 -18.49
CA LEU A 11 9.47 -11.77 -17.76
C LEU A 11 9.39 -12.04 -16.26
N VAL A 12 10.55 -12.12 -15.61
CA VAL A 12 10.68 -12.44 -14.18
C VAL A 12 9.99 -11.37 -13.33
N GLU A 13 10.12 -10.12 -13.71
CA GLU A 13 9.54 -8.98 -13.01
C GLU A 13 8.00 -9.03 -13.01
N ILE A 14 7.39 -9.51 -14.10
CA ILE A 14 5.94 -9.72 -14.17
C ILE A 14 5.50 -10.81 -13.19
N HIS A 15 6.30 -11.87 -13.06
CA HIS A 15 6.01 -12.94 -12.09
C HIS A 15 6.13 -12.43 -10.66
N GLN A 16 7.17 -11.64 -10.37
CA GLN A 16 7.37 -11.01 -9.07
C GLN A 16 6.22 -10.06 -8.70
N ILE A 17 5.77 -9.22 -9.63
CA ILE A 17 4.61 -8.34 -9.42
C ILE A 17 3.36 -9.18 -9.13
N ALA A 18 3.12 -10.24 -9.90
CA ALA A 18 1.95 -11.09 -9.71
C ALA A 18 1.95 -11.83 -8.36
N ASP A 19 3.11 -12.34 -7.94
CA ASP A 19 3.25 -13.01 -6.64
C ASP A 19 3.10 -12.00 -5.48
N TYR A 20 3.71 -10.82 -5.59
CA TYR A 20 3.56 -9.76 -4.59
C TYR A 20 2.09 -9.38 -4.37
N GLU A 21 1.36 -9.11 -5.46
CA GLU A 21 -0.05 -8.72 -5.44
C GLU A 21 -0.95 -9.83 -4.89
N TYR A 22 -0.63 -11.10 -5.20
CA TYR A 22 -1.31 -12.24 -4.60
C TYR A 22 -1.15 -12.26 -3.07
N TYR A 23 0.07 -12.12 -2.58
CA TYR A 23 0.34 -12.14 -1.13
C TYR A 23 -0.31 -10.96 -0.41
N GLN A 24 -0.29 -9.76 -1.01
CA GLN A 24 -0.97 -8.59 -0.45
C GLN A 24 -2.48 -8.80 -0.39
N PHE A 25 -3.08 -9.30 -1.47
CA PHE A 25 -4.51 -9.63 -1.50
C PHE A 25 -4.87 -10.68 -0.44
N GLU A 26 -4.09 -11.75 -0.32
CA GLU A 26 -4.32 -12.81 0.67
C GLU A 26 -4.25 -12.27 2.11
N ALA A 27 -3.28 -11.41 2.41
CA ALA A 27 -3.16 -10.77 3.72
C ALA A 27 -4.35 -9.83 4.01
N LYS A 28 -4.77 -9.02 3.03
CA LYS A 28 -5.96 -8.16 3.13
C LYS A 28 -7.22 -8.98 3.35
N LEU A 29 -7.39 -10.09 2.61
CA LEU A 29 -8.52 -11.02 2.74
C LEU A 29 -8.57 -11.65 4.13
N LEU A 30 -7.44 -12.13 4.64
CA LEU A 30 -7.37 -12.72 5.97
C LEU A 30 -7.78 -11.72 7.05
N LYS A 31 -7.30 -10.48 6.96
CA LYS A 31 -7.65 -9.40 7.90
C LYS A 31 -9.15 -9.09 7.83
N TYR A 32 -9.71 -9.00 6.63
CA TYR A 32 -11.13 -8.72 6.41
C TYR A 32 -12.01 -9.83 7.00
N VAL A 33 -11.74 -11.09 6.65
CA VAL A 33 -12.50 -12.26 7.15
C VAL A 33 -12.45 -12.31 8.68
N LYS A 34 -11.26 -12.12 9.27
CA LYS A 34 -11.10 -12.09 10.72
C LYS A 34 -11.97 -11.02 11.38
N GLU A 35 -12.00 -9.81 10.83
CA GLU A 35 -12.80 -8.72 11.42
C GLU A 35 -14.30 -8.99 11.29
N VAL A 36 -14.74 -9.57 10.17
CA VAL A 36 -16.14 -10.02 9.98
C VAL A 36 -16.51 -11.05 11.04
N GLU A 37 -15.67 -12.08 11.24
CA GLU A 37 -15.91 -13.12 12.24
C GLU A 37 -15.99 -12.54 13.66
N LEU A 38 -15.08 -11.63 14.01
CA LEU A 38 -15.08 -10.94 15.31
C LEU A 38 -16.33 -10.07 15.52
N ASN A 39 -16.80 -9.38 14.48
CA ASN A 39 -18.03 -8.60 14.54
C ASN A 39 -19.27 -9.51 14.71
N ILE A 40 -19.34 -10.62 13.97
CA ILE A 40 -20.41 -11.62 14.13
C ILE A 40 -20.42 -12.17 15.55
N GLN A 41 -19.25 -12.50 16.11
CA GLN A 41 -19.14 -13.02 17.46
C GLN A 41 -19.60 -11.99 18.50
N ARG A 42 -19.17 -10.73 18.37
CA ARG A 42 -19.63 -9.63 19.24
C ARG A 42 -21.13 -9.49 19.24
N ILE A 43 -21.77 -9.45 18.07
CA ILE A 43 -23.22 -9.34 17.97
C ILE A 43 -23.91 -10.54 18.65
N LYS A 44 -23.37 -11.76 18.49
CA LYS A 44 -23.95 -12.95 19.14
C LYS A 44 -23.83 -12.92 20.67
N GLU A 45 -22.74 -12.36 21.20
CA GLU A 45 -22.48 -12.31 22.64
C GLU A 45 -23.23 -11.16 23.33
N THR A 46 -23.32 -10.00 22.68
CA THR A 46 -23.88 -8.79 23.27
C THR A 46 -25.33 -8.53 22.88
N CYS A 47 -25.79 -9.14 21.77
CA CYS A 47 -27.05 -8.79 21.09
C CYS A 47 -27.14 -7.29 20.71
N ASP A 48 -26.00 -6.61 20.60
CA ASP A 48 -25.92 -5.16 20.38
C ASP A 48 -25.01 -4.85 19.19
N VAL A 49 -25.62 -4.38 18.10
CA VAL A 49 -24.94 -4.00 16.85
C VAL A 49 -24.07 -2.77 17.00
N SER A 50 -24.24 -1.94 18.04
CA SER A 50 -23.39 -0.77 18.26
C SER A 50 -21.96 -1.14 18.70
N THR A 51 -21.75 -2.38 19.12
CA THR A 51 -20.43 -2.90 19.59
C THR A 51 -19.50 -3.33 18.46
N VAL A 52 -19.96 -3.31 17.20
CA VAL A 52 -19.13 -3.67 16.04
C VAL A 52 -18.10 -2.60 15.74
N THR A 53 -17.00 -3.02 15.13
CA THR A 53 -15.95 -2.13 14.61
C THR A 53 -16.09 -2.02 13.09
N PRO A 54 -15.63 -0.91 12.49
CA PRO A 54 -15.58 -0.79 11.05
C PRO A 54 -14.78 -1.93 10.42
N LEU A 55 -15.28 -2.47 9.32
CA LEU A 55 -14.53 -3.45 8.55
C LEU A 55 -13.32 -2.77 7.88
N PRO A 56 -12.23 -3.52 7.65
CA PRO A 56 -11.15 -3.06 6.79
C PRO A 56 -11.66 -2.81 5.36
N ASP A 57 -10.84 -2.14 4.56
CA ASP A 57 -11.10 -2.00 3.13
C ASP A 57 -11.29 -3.37 2.47
N ILE A 58 -12.13 -3.39 1.45
CA ILE A 58 -12.42 -4.61 0.70
C ILE A 58 -11.11 -5.12 0.08
N PRO A 59 -10.79 -6.42 0.20
CA PRO A 59 -9.60 -6.98 -0.43
C PRO A 59 -9.72 -6.90 -1.95
N GLU A 60 -8.82 -6.14 -2.57
CA GLU A 60 -8.75 -5.94 -4.01
C GLU A 60 -7.29 -5.93 -4.47
N PHE A 61 -7.05 -6.27 -5.74
CA PHE A 61 -5.74 -6.07 -6.36
C PHE A 61 -5.51 -4.57 -6.61
N SER A 62 -4.24 -4.15 -6.61
CA SER A 62 -3.91 -2.76 -6.87
C SER A 62 -4.32 -2.31 -8.28
N ASN A 63 -4.53 -0.99 -8.46
CA ASN A 63 -4.83 -0.44 -9.77
C ASN A 63 -3.64 -0.64 -10.73
N ARG A 64 -2.41 -0.52 -10.22
CA ARG A 64 -1.20 -0.81 -11.01
C ARG A 64 -1.22 -2.24 -11.53
N PHE A 65 -1.49 -3.22 -10.67
CA PHE A 65 -1.57 -4.62 -11.09
C PHE A 65 -2.66 -4.85 -12.13
N MET A 66 -3.86 -4.31 -11.89
CA MET A 66 -4.99 -4.48 -12.81
C MET A 66 -4.70 -3.90 -14.19
N ASN A 67 -4.11 -2.70 -14.24
CA ASN A 67 -3.69 -2.06 -15.48
C ASN A 67 -2.63 -2.87 -16.23
N LEU A 68 -1.61 -3.36 -15.51
CA LEU A 68 -0.55 -4.18 -16.11
C LEU A 68 -1.09 -5.54 -16.61
N TYR A 69 -1.95 -6.19 -15.81
CA TYR A 69 -2.64 -7.42 -16.19
C TYR A 69 -3.41 -7.24 -17.50
N TRP A 70 -4.25 -6.19 -17.60
CA TRP A 70 -5.04 -5.94 -18.79
C TRP A 70 -4.17 -5.71 -20.03
N ARG A 71 -3.04 -5.03 -19.90
CA ARG A 71 -2.09 -4.84 -21.01
C ARG A 71 -1.50 -6.16 -21.48
N ILE A 72 -1.01 -6.98 -20.55
CA ILE A 72 -0.41 -8.30 -20.86
C ILE A 72 -1.41 -9.19 -21.58
N ILE A 73 -2.63 -9.32 -21.03
CA ILE A 73 -3.63 -10.23 -21.57
C ILE A 73 -4.16 -9.79 -22.94
N ASN A 74 -4.11 -8.50 -23.25
CA ASN A 74 -4.51 -7.94 -24.54
C ASN A 74 -3.33 -7.74 -25.51
N ASN A 75 -2.14 -8.26 -25.19
CA ASN A 75 -0.90 -8.08 -25.98
C ASN A 75 -0.59 -6.60 -26.30
N GLN A 76 -0.90 -5.69 -25.37
CA GLN A 76 -0.55 -4.28 -25.49
C GLN A 76 0.93 -4.06 -25.12
N PRO A 77 1.59 -3.05 -25.70
CA PRO A 77 2.97 -2.72 -25.33
C PRO A 77 3.07 -2.34 -23.85
N ILE A 78 4.10 -2.86 -23.21
CA ILE A 78 4.43 -2.59 -21.82
C ILE A 78 5.70 -1.74 -21.80
N THR A 79 5.70 -0.67 -21.02
CA THR A 79 6.90 0.18 -20.86
C THR A 79 7.74 -0.28 -19.68
N SER A 80 9.04 0.05 -19.65
CA SER A 80 9.90 -0.32 -18.51
C SER A 80 9.38 0.26 -17.20
N SER A 81 8.86 1.48 -17.24
CA SER A 81 8.25 2.17 -16.08
C SER A 81 7.07 1.44 -15.46
N GLU A 82 6.36 0.57 -16.19
CA GLU A 82 5.22 -0.20 -15.67
C GLU A 82 5.66 -1.44 -14.90
N ILE A 83 6.85 -1.94 -15.23
CA ILE A 83 7.44 -3.16 -14.66
C ILE A 83 8.46 -2.81 -13.57
N GLU A 84 9.06 -1.62 -13.62
CA GLU A 84 9.97 -1.13 -12.61
C GLU A 84 9.29 -1.08 -11.24
N VAL A 85 10.01 -1.56 -10.21
CA VAL A 85 9.63 -1.48 -8.80
C VAL A 85 9.78 -0.03 -8.36
N SER A 86 8.80 0.79 -8.74
CA SER A 86 8.75 2.20 -8.38
C SER A 86 8.19 2.38 -6.96
N ASP A 87 8.64 3.43 -6.29
CA ASP A 87 8.21 3.87 -4.97
C ASP A 87 6.82 4.52 -4.98
N PHE A 88 5.88 3.92 -5.72
CA PHE A 88 4.48 4.34 -5.74
C PHE A 88 3.74 3.90 -4.48
N GLU A 89 4.26 2.92 -3.74
CA GLU A 89 3.69 2.48 -2.48
C GLU A 89 4.33 3.22 -1.31
N CYS A 90 3.50 3.62 -0.35
CA CYS A 90 3.98 4.24 0.87
C CYS A 90 4.77 3.22 1.68
N PHE A 91 6.04 3.53 1.97
CA PHE A 91 6.94 2.63 2.72
C PHE A 91 6.44 2.24 4.13
N ILE A 92 5.47 2.96 4.69
CA ILE A 92 4.93 2.69 6.03
C ILE A 92 3.70 1.78 5.97
N CYS A 93 2.72 2.08 5.12
CA CYS A 93 1.46 1.34 5.07
C CYS A 93 1.34 0.38 3.89
N THR A 94 2.32 0.37 2.98
CA THR A 94 2.36 -0.45 1.76
C THR A 94 1.19 -0.25 0.80
N GLU A 95 0.44 0.85 0.95
CA GLU A 95 -0.63 1.23 0.02
C GLU A 95 -0.13 2.20 -1.05
N GLU A 96 -0.74 2.16 -2.24
CA GLU A 96 -0.44 3.08 -3.33
C GLU A 96 -0.67 4.54 -2.93
N MET A 97 0.24 5.42 -3.37
CA MET A 97 0.15 6.86 -3.23
C MET A 97 -0.43 7.43 -4.53
N ALA A 98 -1.70 7.85 -4.49
CA ALA A 98 -2.34 8.53 -5.60
C ALA A 98 -1.77 9.95 -5.77
N SER A 99 -1.84 10.48 -7.00
CA SER A 99 -1.22 11.77 -7.35
C SER A 99 -1.80 12.99 -6.60
N ASP A 100 -3.02 12.86 -6.09
CA ASP A 100 -3.74 13.88 -5.33
C ASP A 100 -3.52 13.77 -3.81
N GLN A 101 -2.90 12.70 -3.34
CA GLN A 101 -2.59 12.51 -1.93
C GLN A 101 -1.36 13.30 -1.52
N LYS A 102 -1.42 13.96 -0.34
CA LYS A 102 -0.24 14.59 0.25
C LYS A 102 0.81 13.53 0.56
N THR A 103 2.02 13.75 0.08
CA THR A 103 3.17 12.87 0.33
C THR A 103 4.28 13.61 1.06
N LEU A 104 5.15 12.86 1.73
CA LEU A 104 6.38 13.36 2.33
C LEU A 104 7.56 12.54 1.83
N GLN A 105 8.57 13.21 1.29
CA GLN A 105 9.78 12.61 0.75
C GLN A 105 10.96 12.83 1.69
N CYS A 106 11.73 11.78 1.97
CA CYS A 106 12.97 11.90 2.70
C CYS A 106 14.05 12.60 1.84
N GLU A 107 14.65 13.67 2.36
CA GLU A 107 15.69 14.41 1.63
C GLU A 107 16.92 13.57 1.28
N LYS A 108 17.30 12.62 2.15
CA LYS A 108 18.49 11.77 1.97
C LYS A 108 18.26 10.59 1.05
N CYS A 109 17.31 9.72 1.38
CA CYS A 109 17.10 8.47 0.62
C CYS A 109 16.02 8.56 -0.47
N LYS A 110 15.36 9.72 -0.60
CA LYS A 110 14.34 10.00 -1.62
C LYS A 110 13.08 9.13 -1.57
N LYS A 111 12.95 8.22 -0.60
CA LYS A 111 11.71 7.46 -0.36
C LYS A 111 10.55 8.38 -0.01
N VAL A 112 9.40 8.05 -0.56
CA VAL A 112 8.14 8.79 -0.42
C VAL A 112 7.16 7.99 0.44
N THR A 113 6.37 8.68 1.23
CA THR A 113 5.33 8.12 2.11
C THR A 113 4.10 9.02 2.07
N HIS A 114 2.91 8.51 2.40
CA HIS A 114 1.77 9.38 2.69
C HIS A 114 2.14 10.32 3.83
N HIS A 115 1.78 11.60 3.71
CA HIS A 115 2.07 12.61 4.72
C HIS A 115 1.51 12.21 6.10
N GLU A 116 0.28 11.68 6.14
CA GLU A 116 -0.34 11.23 7.39
C GLU A 116 0.45 10.09 8.07
N CYS A 117 0.90 9.11 7.28
CA CYS A 117 1.73 8.02 7.79
C CYS A 117 3.05 8.55 8.34
N ALA A 118 3.71 9.45 7.61
CA ALA A 118 4.96 10.05 8.03
C ALA A 118 4.79 10.90 9.29
N SER A 119 3.75 11.75 9.36
CA SER A 119 3.45 12.60 10.51
C SER A 119 3.27 11.77 11.79
N LYS A 120 2.48 10.68 11.72
CA LYS A 120 2.32 9.74 12.84
C LYS A 120 3.65 9.12 13.28
N TRP A 121 4.48 8.72 12.33
CA TRP A 121 5.78 8.11 12.60
C TRP A 121 6.79 9.10 13.22
N LEU A 122 6.86 10.32 12.69
CA LEU A 122 7.84 11.34 13.06
C LEU A 122 7.61 11.93 14.45
N LYS A 123 6.36 11.95 14.93
CA LYS A 123 6.03 12.32 16.31
C LYS A 123 6.75 11.46 17.35
N ILE A 124 7.04 10.19 17.01
CA ILE A 124 7.68 9.23 17.90
C ILE A 124 9.17 9.11 17.60
N ASN A 125 9.53 8.90 16.33
CA ASN A 125 10.89 8.47 15.95
C ASN A 125 11.81 9.61 15.49
N ARG A 126 11.24 10.73 15.00
CA ARG A 126 11.99 11.89 14.45
C ARG A 126 13.09 11.50 13.43
N SER A 127 12.83 10.44 12.66
CA SER A 127 13.75 9.90 11.66
C SER A 127 12.99 9.28 10.50
N CYS A 128 13.61 9.23 9.32
CA CYS A 128 13.06 8.54 8.15
C CYS A 128 12.80 7.05 8.49
N PRO A 129 11.62 6.49 8.17
CA PRO A 129 11.31 5.08 8.43
C PRO A 129 12.22 4.11 7.64
N ASN A 130 12.73 4.55 6.49
CA ASN A 130 13.58 3.73 5.62
C ASN A 130 15.07 3.82 6.00
N CYS A 131 15.67 5.01 5.93
CA CYS A 131 17.12 5.17 6.13
C CYS A 131 17.54 5.62 7.53
N ARG A 132 16.58 5.89 8.43
CA ARG A 132 16.80 6.37 9.80
C ARG A 132 17.54 7.71 9.92
N GLU A 133 17.72 8.43 8.82
CA GLU A 133 18.24 9.81 8.86
C GLU A 133 17.29 10.72 9.62
N LYS A 134 17.83 11.71 10.32
CA LYS A 134 17.01 12.70 11.03
C LYS A 134 16.06 13.38 10.06
N MET A 135 14.78 13.38 10.43
CA MET A 135 13.70 13.93 9.61
C MET A 135 12.65 14.48 10.57
N LEU A 136 12.15 15.68 10.29
CA LEU A 136 11.06 16.30 11.05
C LEU A 136 9.87 16.51 10.13
N ASP A 137 8.69 16.55 10.72
CA ASP A 137 7.46 16.88 9.98
C ASP A 137 7.51 18.39 9.62
N PRO A 138 7.51 18.76 8.34
CA PRO A 138 7.60 20.16 7.93
C PRO A 138 6.33 20.97 8.24
N GLU A 139 5.17 20.34 8.44
CA GLU A 139 3.95 21.03 8.89
C GLU A 139 4.03 21.36 10.40
N GLU A 140 4.67 20.52 11.21
CA GLU A 140 4.87 20.77 12.65
C GLU A 140 6.10 21.63 12.95
N PHE A 141 7.16 21.48 12.15
CA PHE A 141 8.43 22.19 12.29
C PHE A 141 8.80 22.86 10.95
N PRO A 142 8.13 23.97 10.58
CA PRO A 142 8.43 24.68 9.35
C PRO A 142 9.86 25.23 9.38
N ASN A 143 10.50 25.28 8.21
CA ASN A 143 11.84 25.80 8.10
C ASN A 143 11.86 27.31 8.41
N LEU A 144 12.59 27.70 9.46
CA LEU A 144 12.65 29.08 9.96
C LEU A 144 13.74 29.92 9.30
N SER A 145 14.56 29.36 8.39
CA SER A 145 15.63 30.09 7.71
C SER A 145 15.16 30.76 6.41
N GLN A 146 14.13 31.61 6.49
CA GLN A 146 13.79 32.58 5.45
C GLN A 146 14.48 33.91 5.69
#